data_AF-K1YP97-F1
#
_entry.id   AF-K1YP97-F1
#
_cell.length_a   1.000
_cell.length_b   1.000
_cell.length_c   1.000
_cell.angle_alpha   90.00
_cell.angle_beta   90.00
_cell.angle_gamma   90.00
#
_symmetry.space_group_name_H-M   'P 1'
#
loop_
_entity.id
_entity.type
_entity.pdbx_description
1 polymer ?
#
loop_
_entity_poly.entity_id
_entity_poly.type
_entity_poly.pdbx_seq_one_letter_code
_entity_poly.pdbx_strand_id
1 'polypeptide(L)'
;MIEVISWISPGHLKCLDQTILPAEIKYLVCKTKEDVFAAIKRLSIRGAPLIGIAGAYGMCVDLFNSNESDFNKIQKQIEATAAYLKSSRPTAVNLFWAIDRMLAKSAKFQGSNISEYKNILLQEAKAIHEEDKIMCDAIGKSGVSLIKNGMRALTHCNAGCLATGGSGTALAVFYQALKEGIDFSVYADETRPLLQGARLTAFELKEAGIKTTLICDNMAGFLMKQGKIDIVIT
;
A
#
# COMPACT_ATOMS: atom_id res chain seq x y z
N MET A 1 -0.01 14.09 5.01
CA MET A 1 -0.22 12.90 4.15
C MET A 1 -1.34 12.08 4.75
N ILE A 2 -2.22 11.49 3.92
CA ILE A 2 -3.35 10.67 4.40
C ILE A 2 -2.80 9.35 4.96
N GLU A 3 -3.20 8.97 6.18
CA GLU A 3 -2.81 7.68 6.76
C GLU A 3 -3.61 6.57 6.09
N VAL A 4 -2.96 5.61 5.41
CA VAL A 4 -3.69 4.61 4.60
C VAL A 4 -3.99 3.34 5.39
N ILE A 5 -3.13 2.97 6.33
CA ILE A 5 -3.26 1.79 7.18
C ILE A 5 -2.56 2.00 8.53
N SER A 6 -3.19 1.60 9.63
CA SER A 6 -2.59 1.69 10.96
C SER A 6 -3.16 0.66 11.95
N TRP A 7 -2.28 0.07 12.75
CA TRP A 7 -2.67 -0.78 13.87
C TRP A 7 -3.06 0.11 15.06
N ILE A 8 -4.36 0.17 15.38
CA ILE A 8 -4.89 1.16 16.33
C ILE A 8 -5.02 0.63 17.76
N SER A 9 -5.23 -0.68 17.92
CA SER A 9 -5.28 -1.36 19.21
C SER A 9 -5.11 -2.87 19.00
N PRO A 10 -4.86 -3.67 20.07
CA PRO A 10 -4.81 -5.12 19.95
C PRO A 10 -6.02 -5.69 19.19
N GLY A 11 -5.77 -6.39 18.08
CA GLY A 11 -6.82 -7.00 17.26
C GLY A 11 -7.58 -6.04 16.32
N HIS A 12 -7.15 -4.78 16.19
CA HIS A 12 -7.87 -3.78 15.41
C HIS A 12 -6.94 -3.08 14.41
N LEU A 13 -7.25 -3.25 13.13
CA LEU A 13 -6.55 -2.61 12.01
C LEU A 13 -7.45 -1.57 11.37
N LYS A 14 -7.01 -0.31 11.32
CA LYS A 14 -7.70 0.75 10.59
C LYS A 14 -7.11 0.86 9.20
N CYS A 15 -7.94 1.01 8.17
CA CYS A 15 -7.50 1.29 6.81
C CYS A 15 -8.44 2.25 6.10
N LEU A 16 -7.91 3.02 5.16
CA LEU A 16 -8.68 3.90 4.29
C LEU A 16 -9.53 3.07 3.31
N ASP A 17 -10.80 3.42 3.12
CA ASP A 17 -11.63 2.81 2.07
C ASP A 17 -11.38 3.49 0.72
N GLN A 18 -10.43 2.96 -0.05
CA GLN A 18 -10.09 3.55 -1.35
C GLN A 18 -11.20 3.38 -2.41
N THR A 19 -12.27 2.62 -2.16
CA THR A 19 -13.35 2.45 -3.14
C THR A 19 -14.25 3.67 -3.29
N ILE A 20 -14.23 4.59 -2.32
CA ILE A 20 -15.07 5.79 -2.33
C ILE A 20 -14.30 7.08 -2.64
N LEU A 21 -12.96 7.01 -2.69
CA LEU A 21 -12.15 8.11 -3.21
C LEU A 21 -12.51 8.40 -4.68
N PRO A 22 -12.48 9.68 -5.12
CA PRO A 22 -12.09 10.87 -4.36
C PRO A 22 -13.26 11.58 -3.64
N ALA A 23 -14.47 10.99 -3.64
CA ALA A 23 -15.67 11.67 -3.14
C ALA A 23 -15.67 11.84 -1.61
N GLU A 24 -15.13 10.87 -0.89
CA GLU A 24 -15.11 10.88 0.58
C GLU A 24 -13.86 10.19 1.12
N ILE A 25 -13.28 10.72 2.20
CA ILE A 25 -12.23 10.07 2.98
C ILE A 25 -12.90 9.36 4.16
N LYS A 26 -12.99 8.02 4.09
CA LYS A 26 -13.57 7.20 5.15
C LYS A 26 -12.66 6.05 5.54
N TYR A 27 -12.69 5.69 6.81
CA TYR A 27 -11.90 4.61 7.37
C TYR A 27 -12.76 3.41 7.74
N LEU A 28 -12.20 2.22 7.54
CA LEU A 28 -12.71 0.95 8.00
C LEU A 28 -11.90 0.51 9.21
N VAL A 29 -12.54 -0.18 10.15
CA VAL A 29 -11.86 -0.86 11.24
C VAL A 29 -12.09 -2.35 11.06
N CYS A 30 -11.03 -3.06 10.67
CA CYS A 30 -11.01 -4.50 10.53
C CYS A 30 -10.77 -5.13 11.90
N LYS A 31 -11.70 -5.98 12.34
CA LYS A 31 -11.68 -6.70 13.62
C LYS A 31 -11.53 -8.21 13.43
N THR A 32 -11.59 -8.68 12.20
CA THR A 32 -11.45 -10.10 11.85
C THR A 32 -10.55 -10.26 10.64
N LYS A 33 -10.03 -11.47 10.39
CA LYS A 33 -9.31 -11.77 9.14
C LYS A 33 -10.24 -11.66 7.93
N GLU A 34 -11.52 -11.92 8.11
CA GLU A 34 -12.57 -11.79 7.10
C GLU A 34 -12.73 -10.32 6.68
N ASP A 35 -12.66 -9.37 7.62
CA ASP A 35 -12.69 -7.94 7.30
C ASP A 35 -11.48 -7.54 6.46
N VAL A 36 -10.27 -7.98 6.84
CA VAL A 36 -9.04 -7.69 6.09
C VAL A 36 -9.07 -8.33 4.70
N PHE A 37 -9.50 -9.58 4.63
CA PHE A 37 -9.71 -10.30 3.37
C PHE A 37 -10.67 -9.53 2.47
N ALA A 38 -11.84 -9.11 3.00
CA ALA A 38 -12.84 -8.37 2.26
C ALA A 38 -12.30 -7.01 1.78
N ALA A 39 -11.56 -6.29 2.63
CA ALA A 39 -10.95 -5.02 2.28
C ALA A 39 -9.93 -5.15 1.14
N ILE A 40 -9.10 -6.20 1.13
CA ILE A 40 -8.17 -6.51 0.03
C ILE A 40 -8.95 -6.93 -1.23
N LYS A 41 -9.93 -7.81 -1.09
CA LYS A 41 -10.70 -8.38 -2.21
C LYS A 41 -11.51 -7.32 -2.95
N ARG A 42 -12.17 -6.43 -2.22
CA ARG A 42 -13.02 -5.35 -2.77
C ARG A 42 -12.24 -4.09 -3.16
N LEU A 43 -10.91 -4.12 -3.04
CA LEU A 43 -10.00 -3.03 -3.40
C LEU A 43 -10.12 -1.77 -2.53
N SER A 44 -10.64 -1.89 -1.31
CA SER A 44 -10.47 -0.85 -0.28
C SER A 44 -9.00 -0.69 0.09
N ILE A 45 -8.28 -1.82 0.16
CA ILE A 45 -6.83 -1.88 0.28
C ILE A 45 -6.26 -2.37 -1.05
N ARG A 46 -5.41 -1.56 -1.68
CA ARG A 46 -4.82 -1.85 -3.00
C ARG A 46 -3.45 -1.22 -3.15
N GLY A 47 -2.68 -1.70 -4.12
CA GLY A 47 -1.25 -1.40 -4.25
C GLY A 47 -0.43 -2.57 -3.71
N ALA A 48 0.58 -3.01 -4.45
CA ALA A 48 1.24 -4.27 -4.14
C ALA A 48 1.89 -4.25 -2.74
N PRO A 49 2.65 -3.20 -2.35
CA PRO A 49 3.22 -3.15 -1.00
C PRO A 49 2.15 -3.05 0.09
N LEU A 50 1.14 -2.19 -0.10
CA LEU A 50 0.08 -2.01 0.88
C LEU A 50 -0.73 -3.30 1.15
N ILE A 51 -1.00 -4.10 0.11
CA ILE A 51 -1.67 -5.40 0.28
C ILE A 51 -0.78 -6.36 1.09
N GLY A 52 0.54 -6.34 0.89
CA GLY A 52 1.49 -7.11 1.71
C GLY A 52 1.40 -6.73 3.19
N ILE A 53 1.47 -5.42 3.47
CA ILE A 53 1.35 -4.87 4.83
C ILE A 53 0.00 -5.28 5.46
N ALA A 54 -1.09 -5.17 4.71
CA ALA A 54 -2.41 -5.58 5.18
C ALA A 54 -2.50 -7.09 5.45
N GLY A 55 -1.87 -7.94 4.64
CA GLY A 55 -1.78 -9.37 4.87
C GLY A 55 -1.06 -9.70 6.19
N ALA A 56 0.08 -9.05 6.44
CA ALA A 56 0.84 -9.23 7.68
C ALA A 56 0.03 -8.78 8.90
N TYR A 57 -0.61 -7.61 8.86
CA TYR A 57 -1.49 -7.17 9.95
C TYR A 57 -2.75 -8.04 10.08
N GLY A 58 -3.30 -8.57 9.00
CA GLY A 58 -4.47 -9.45 9.03
C GLY A 58 -4.22 -10.74 9.80
N MET A 59 -3.01 -11.30 9.70
CA MET A 59 -2.57 -12.40 10.55
C MET A 59 -2.57 -12.01 12.04
N CYS A 60 -2.11 -10.80 12.37
CA CYS A 60 -2.17 -10.28 13.73
C CYS A 60 -3.60 -10.02 14.21
N VAL A 61 -4.49 -9.49 13.37
CA VAL A 61 -5.91 -9.25 13.73
C VAL A 61 -6.53 -10.55 14.22
N ASP A 62 -6.37 -11.63 13.46
CA ASP A 62 -6.90 -12.95 13.81
C ASP A 62 -6.31 -13.52 15.10
N LEU A 63 -4.98 -13.44 15.26
CA LEU A 63 -4.30 -13.92 16.45
C LEU A 63 -4.74 -13.16 17.70
N PHE A 64 -4.78 -11.82 17.65
CA PHE A 64 -5.10 -11.01 18.82
C PHE A 64 -6.53 -11.19 19.29
N ASN A 65 -7.47 -11.46 18.37
CA ASN A 65 -8.87 -11.74 18.69
C ASN A 65 -9.17 -13.22 18.96
N SER A 66 -8.16 -14.09 18.90
CA SER A 66 -8.30 -15.50 19.30
C SER A 66 -8.33 -15.66 20.82
N ASN A 67 -9.32 -16.45 21.28
CA ASN A 67 -9.45 -16.90 22.67
C ASN A 67 -8.77 -18.26 22.94
N GLU A 68 -8.03 -18.79 21.97
CA GLU A 68 -7.34 -20.08 22.12
C GLU A 68 -6.17 -19.99 23.11
N SER A 69 -6.06 -21.01 23.97
CA SER A 69 -5.05 -21.10 25.04
C SER A 69 -4.04 -22.22 24.80
N ASP A 70 -4.28 -23.10 23.84
CA ASP A 70 -3.33 -24.11 23.38
C ASP A 70 -2.43 -23.54 22.27
N PHE A 71 -1.14 -23.48 22.56
CA PHE A 71 -0.13 -22.98 21.62
C PHE A 71 -0.12 -23.75 20.28
N ASN A 72 -0.32 -25.07 20.31
CA ASN A 72 -0.34 -25.87 19.08
C ASN A 72 -1.53 -25.51 18.19
N LYS A 73 -2.67 -25.16 18.80
CA LYS A 73 -3.85 -24.70 18.06
C LYS A 73 -3.67 -23.29 17.52
N ILE A 74 -3.02 -22.39 18.26
CA ILE A 74 -2.61 -21.07 17.78
C ILE A 74 -1.68 -21.19 16.55
N GLN A 75 -0.76 -22.15 16.56
CA GLN A 75 0.14 -22.38 15.43
C GLN A 75 -0.63 -22.86 14.19
N LYS A 76 -1.55 -23.81 14.34
CA LYS A 76 -2.43 -24.23 13.23
C LYS A 76 -3.34 -23.10 12.74
N GLN A 77 -3.83 -22.26 13.66
CA GLN A 77 -4.64 -21.09 13.33
C GLN A 77 -3.87 -20.12 12.43
N ILE A 78 -2.59 -19.83 12.74
CA ILE A 78 -1.82 -18.88 11.94
C ILE A 78 -1.57 -19.38 10.51
N GLU A 79 -1.34 -20.69 10.34
CA GLU A 79 -1.17 -21.33 9.04
C GLU A 79 -2.47 -21.27 8.22
N ALA A 80 -3.61 -21.57 8.85
CA ALA A 80 -4.92 -21.48 8.22
C ALA A 80 -5.25 -20.04 7.80
N THR A 81 -4.96 -19.07 8.66
CA THR A 81 -5.17 -17.64 8.37
C THR A 81 -4.26 -17.13 7.25
N ALA A 82 -3.00 -17.58 7.21
CA ALA A 82 -2.11 -17.28 6.11
C ALA A 82 -2.66 -17.80 4.76
N ALA A 83 -3.10 -19.06 4.71
CA ALA A 83 -3.71 -19.64 3.50
C ALA A 83 -4.98 -18.88 3.07
N TYR A 84 -5.83 -18.55 4.04
CA TYR A 84 -7.06 -17.79 3.78
C TYR A 84 -6.76 -16.40 3.20
N LEU A 85 -5.89 -15.62 3.82
CA LEU A 85 -5.55 -14.27 3.35
C LEU A 85 -4.88 -14.27 1.97
N LYS A 86 -3.98 -15.23 1.69
CA LYS A 86 -3.37 -15.41 0.36
C LYS A 86 -4.42 -15.63 -0.74
N SER A 87 -5.52 -16.31 -0.43
CA SER A 87 -6.59 -16.58 -1.41
C SER A 87 -7.39 -15.35 -1.82
N SER A 88 -7.25 -14.22 -1.12
CA SER A 88 -7.94 -12.96 -1.47
C SER A 88 -7.55 -12.49 -2.88
N ARG A 89 -6.26 -12.54 -3.21
CA ARG A 89 -5.68 -12.13 -4.50
C ARG A 89 -4.51 -13.04 -4.89
N PRO A 90 -4.78 -14.17 -5.57
CA PRO A 90 -3.77 -15.22 -5.84
C PRO A 90 -2.54 -14.78 -6.65
N THR A 91 -2.59 -13.62 -7.31
CA THR A 91 -1.48 -13.07 -8.11
C THR A 91 -0.69 -11.97 -7.41
N ALA A 92 -1.07 -11.58 -6.19
CA ALA A 92 -0.45 -10.46 -5.47
C ALA A 92 0.85 -10.88 -4.78
N VAL A 93 1.97 -10.92 -5.51
CA VAL A 93 3.27 -11.41 -5.01
C VAL A 93 3.68 -10.82 -3.65
N ASN A 94 3.51 -9.51 -3.44
CA ASN A 94 3.82 -8.85 -2.16
C ASN A 94 2.95 -9.35 -0.98
N LEU A 95 1.72 -9.81 -1.25
CA LEU A 95 0.87 -10.47 -0.25
C LEU A 95 1.50 -11.78 0.21
N PHE A 96 1.93 -12.60 -0.76
CA PHE A 96 2.59 -13.88 -0.47
C PHE A 96 3.89 -13.64 0.29
N TRP A 97 4.76 -12.76 -0.21
CA TRP A 97 6.02 -12.40 0.43
C TRP A 97 5.84 -11.98 1.91
N ALA A 98 4.90 -11.08 2.19
CA ALA A 98 4.69 -10.58 3.55
C ALA A 98 4.14 -11.69 4.47
N ILE A 99 3.18 -12.48 4.00
CA ILE A 99 2.62 -13.61 4.76
C ILE A 99 3.67 -14.71 4.99
N ASP A 100 4.49 -15.02 3.98
CA ASP A 100 5.57 -16.01 4.10
C ASP A 100 6.65 -15.55 5.08
N ARG A 101 6.98 -14.26 5.10
CA ARG A 101 7.87 -13.67 6.11
C ARG A 101 7.29 -13.80 7.52
N MET A 102 6.00 -13.58 7.69
CA MET A 102 5.31 -13.78 8.97
C MET A 102 5.30 -15.24 9.41
N LEU A 103 5.05 -16.19 8.50
CA LEU A 103 5.13 -17.63 8.77
C LEU A 103 6.55 -18.06 9.13
N ALA A 104 7.56 -17.55 8.43
CA ALA A 104 8.96 -17.82 8.75
C ALA A 104 9.34 -17.27 10.15
N LYS A 105 8.80 -16.11 10.54
CA LYS A 105 8.97 -15.57 11.88
C LYS A 105 8.30 -16.45 12.94
N SER A 106 7.07 -16.89 12.67
CA SER A 106 6.31 -17.82 13.50
C SER A 106 7.10 -19.12 13.74
N ALA A 107 7.61 -19.75 12.68
CA ALA A 107 8.34 -21.02 12.77
C ALA A 107 9.66 -20.94 13.55
N LYS A 108 10.26 -19.75 13.69
CA LYS A 108 11.49 -19.53 14.47
C LYS A 108 11.24 -19.29 15.96
N PHE A 109 9.99 -19.14 16.39
CA PHE A 109 9.69 -18.90 17.79
C PHE A 109 9.95 -20.16 18.63
N GLN A 110 10.82 -20.04 19.63
CA GLN A 110 11.18 -21.11 20.56
C GLN A 110 10.54 -20.83 21.92
N GLY A 111 9.27 -21.17 22.07
CA GLY A 111 8.52 -20.94 23.30
C GLY A 111 7.07 -21.40 23.19
N SER A 112 6.31 -21.26 24.28
CA SER A 112 4.88 -21.58 24.34
C SER A 112 4.01 -20.44 24.89
N ASN A 113 4.62 -19.29 25.23
CA ASN A 113 3.89 -18.13 25.71
C ASN A 113 3.15 -17.44 24.55
N ILE A 114 1.83 -17.59 24.52
CA ILE A 114 0.97 -17.05 23.46
C ILE A 114 1.04 -15.51 23.40
N SER A 115 1.14 -14.82 24.54
CA SER A 115 1.23 -13.35 24.56
C SER A 115 2.53 -12.86 23.93
N GLU A 116 3.64 -13.51 24.26
CA GLU A 116 4.95 -13.24 23.66
C GLU A 116 4.93 -13.50 22.15
N TYR A 117 4.36 -14.64 21.73
CA TYR A 117 4.21 -15.00 20.33
C TYR A 117 3.40 -13.99 19.53
N LYS A 118 2.24 -13.56 20.07
CA LYS A 118 1.40 -12.49 19.48
C LYS A 118 2.20 -11.21 19.30
N ASN A 119 2.98 -10.81 20.32
CA ASN A 119 3.79 -9.59 20.28
C ASN A 119 4.92 -9.67 19.24
N ILE A 120 5.65 -10.79 19.16
CA ILE A 120 6.74 -10.96 18.19
C ILE A 120 6.23 -10.86 16.75
N LEU A 121 5.09 -11.48 16.45
CA LEU A 121 4.48 -11.37 15.12
C LEU A 121 3.98 -9.96 14.83
N LEU A 122 3.38 -9.26 15.80
CA LEU A 122 3.00 -7.87 15.62
C LEU A 122 4.20 -6.97 15.33
N GLN A 123 5.34 -7.20 15.99
CA GLN A 123 6.57 -6.45 15.69
C GLN A 123 7.09 -6.74 14.29
N GLU A 124 6.98 -7.98 13.81
CA GLU A 124 7.35 -8.32 12.43
C GLU A 124 6.44 -7.64 11.40
N ALA A 125 5.12 -7.61 11.64
CA ALA A 125 4.18 -6.89 10.76
C ALA A 125 4.47 -5.39 10.73
N LYS A 126 4.83 -4.79 11.88
CA LYS A 126 5.27 -3.40 11.97
C LYS A 126 6.61 -3.17 11.25
N ALA A 127 7.55 -4.11 11.33
CA ALA A 127 8.82 -4.03 10.62
C ALA A 127 8.62 -4.04 9.11
N ILE A 128 7.75 -4.92 8.58
CA ILE A 128 7.37 -4.93 7.15
C ILE A 128 6.84 -3.56 6.71
N HIS A 129 5.96 -2.96 7.51
CA HIS A 129 5.39 -1.64 7.21
C HIS A 129 6.46 -0.54 7.24
N GLU A 130 7.33 -0.53 8.25
CA GLU A 130 8.38 0.48 8.39
C GLU A 130 9.45 0.38 7.30
N GLU A 131 9.86 -0.84 6.94
CA GLU A 131 10.80 -1.08 5.84
C GLU A 131 10.24 -0.58 4.50
N ASP A 132 8.93 -0.74 4.27
CA ASP A 132 8.30 -0.20 3.06
C ASP A 132 8.35 1.34 3.01
N LYS A 133 8.16 2.03 4.15
CA LYS A 133 8.32 3.49 4.22
C LYS A 133 9.74 3.93 3.88
N ILE A 134 10.72 3.26 4.48
CA ILE A 134 12.14 3.54 4.23
C ILE A 134 12.47 3.33 2.75
N MET A 135 11.94 2.27 2.15
CA MET A 135 12.12 1.97 0.73
C MET A 135 11.45 3.03 -0.17
N CYS A 136 10.23 3.47 0.14
CA CYS A 136 9.55 4.54 -0.58
C CYS A 136 10.38 5.84 -0.58
N ASP A 137 10.88 6.23 0.59
CA ASP A 137 11.70 7.43 0.74
C ASP A 137 13.05 7.32 0.00
N ALA A 138 13.66 6.13 0.01
CA ALA A 138 14.86 5.86 -0.77
C ALA A 138 14.60 5.97 -2.28
N ILE A 139 13.50 5.38 -2.78
CA ILE A 139 13.11 5.47 -4.18
C ILE A 139 12.90 6.94 -4.60
N GLY A 140 12.18 7.72 -3.79
CA GLY A 140 11.97 9.15 -4.06
C GLY A 140 13.29 9.92 -4.16
N LYS A 141 14.19 9.74 -3.19
CA LYS A 141 15.53 10.38 -3.18
C LYS A 141 16.41 9.93 -4.33
N SER A 142 16.36 8.67 -4.72
CA SER A 142 17.16 8.16 -5.84
C SER A 142 16.64 8.65 -7.19
N GLY A 143 15.32 8.81 -7.34
CA GLY A 143 14.69 9.23 -8.59
C GLY A 143 14.61 10.74 -8.80
N VAL A 144 14.71 11.56 -7.76
CA VAL A 144 14.46 13.02 -7.85
C VAL A 144 15.34 13.73 -8.88
N SER A 145 16.58 13.28 -9.06
CA SER A 145 17.53 13.85 -10.03
C SER A 145 17.08 13.72 -11.48
N LEU A 146 16.10 12.86 -11.77
CA LEU A 146 15.49 12.71 -13.09
C LEU A 146 14.49 13.84 -13.41
N ILE A 147 13.96 14.52 -12.38
CA ILE A 147 13.00 15.61 -12.54
C ILE A 147 13.75 16.94 -12.60
N LYS A 148 13.46 17.75 -13.62
CA LYS A 148 14.07 19.07 -13.82
C LYS A 148 13.00 20.14 -13.90
N ASN A 149 13.42 21.38 -13.65
CA ASN A 149 12.55 22.54 -13.71
C ASN A 149 11.86 22.67 -15.09
N GLY A 150 10.55 22.88 -15.09
CA GLY A 150 9.71 23.00 -16.27
C GLY A 150 9.29 21.67 -16.92
N MET A 151 9.67 20.52 -16.38
CA MET A 151 9.32 19.22 -16.96
C MET A 151 7.83 18.87 -16.80
N ARG A 152 7.35 18.08 -17.75
CA ARG A 152 6.02 17.48 -17.79
C ARG A 152 6.17 15.97 -17.72
N ALA A 153 5.98 15.42 -16.53
CA ALA A 153 6.00 13.99 -16.30
C ALA A 153 4.67 13.35 -16.73
N LEU A 154 4.68 12.09 -17.11
CA LEU A 154 3.50 11.25 -17.25
C LEU A 154 3.61 10.03 -16.34
N THR A 155 2.49 9.63 -15.73
CA THR A 155 2.42 8.42 -14.92
C THR A 155 1.13 7.66 -15.21
N HIS A 156 1.14 6.37 -14.91
CA HIS A 156 0.05 5.45 -15.18
C HIS A 156 -0.29 4.66 -13.91
N CYS A 157 -1.58 4.35 -13.69
CA CYS A 157 -2.09 3.74 -12.47
C CYS A 157 -1.92 4.64 -11.23
N ASN A 158 -1.74 4.02 -10.06
CA ASN A 158 -1.52 4.66 -8.78
C ASN A 158 -0.38 3.95 -8.03
N ALA A 159 0.74 4.64 -7.91
CA ALA A 159 1.97 4.18 -7.30
C ALA A 159 2.51 5.22 -6.29
N GLY A 160 1.59 5.87 -5.58
CA GLY A 160 1.86 6.87 -4.55
C GLY A 160 1.62 6.36 -3.14
N CYS A 161 1.33 7.29 -2.22
CA CYS A 161 1.16 6.98 -0.81
C CYS A 161 -0.06 6.08 -0.57
N LEU A 162 -1.10 6.21 -1.41
CA LEU A 162 -2.29 5.35 -1.37
C LEU A 162 -1.98 3.87 -1.71
N ALA A 163 -0.86 3.57 -2.38
CA ALA A 163 -0.53 2.21 -2.81
C ALA A 163 0.53 1.51 -1.93
N THR A 164 1.08 2.21 -0.94
CA THR A 164 2.23 1.75 -0.13
C THR A 164 2.02 2.05 1.36
N GLY A 165 2.96 1.65 2.20
CA GLY A 165 3.05 2.05 3.60
C GLY A 165 3.67 3.43 3.81
N GLY A 166 4.27 4.01 2.76
CA GLY A 166 4.99 5.29 2.80
C GLY A 166 4.58 6.27 1.71
N SER A 167 5.56 6.97 1.15
CA SER A 167 5.35 8.01 0.14
C SER A 167 5.04 7.48 -1.27
N GLY A 168 5.12 6.17 -1.51
CA GLY A 168 4.92 5.56 -2.82
C GLY A 168 6.21 5.11 -3.49
N THR A 169 6.11 4.74 -4.77
CA THR A 169 7.26 4.41 -5.61
C THR A 169 7.43 5.48 -6.69
N ALA A 170 6.67 5.38 -7.79
CA ALA A 170 6.75 6.36 -8.87
C ALA A 170 6.40 7.78 -8.39
N LEU A 171 5.34 7.93 -7.58
CA LEU A 171 4.95 9.27 -7.11
C LEU A 171 5.83 9.77 -5.96
N ALA A 172 6.57 8.90 -5.27
CA ALA A 172 7.56 9.34 -4.28
C ALA A 172 8.65 10.21 -4.92
N VAL A 173 8.99 9.96 -6.19
CA VAL A 173 9.88 10.82 -6.98
C VAL A 173 9.29 12.22 -7.13
N PHE A 174 7.99 12.32 -7.42
CA PHE A 174 7.30 13.61 -7.56
C PHE A 174 7.16 14.34 -6.22
N TYR A 175 6.84 13.63 -5.14
CA TYR A 175 6.78 14.23 -3.81
C TYR A 175 8.15 14.74 -3.36
N GLN A 176 9.22 14.01 -3.66
CA GLN A 176 10.58 14.45 -3.36
C GLN A 176 10.97 15.66 -4.21
N ALA A 177 10.63 15.68 -5.51
CA ALA A 177 10.88 16.84 -6.38
C ALA A 177 10.14 18.11 -5.89
N LEU A 178 8.88 17.96 -5.46
CA LEU A 178 8.12 19.04 -4.86
C LEU A 178 8.80 19.55 -3.57
N LYS A 179 9.26 18.64 -2.71
CA LYS A 179 9.95 18.98 -1.46
C LYS A 179 11.26 19.74 -1.71
N GLU A 180 11.94 19.47 -2.82
CA GLU A 180 13.14 20.19 -3.25
C GLU A 180 12.83 21.51 -3.98
N GLY A 181 11.54 21.86 -4.16
CA GLY A 181 11.13 23.11 -4.79
C GLY A 181 11.30 23.12 -6.32
N ILE A 182 11.40 21.95 -6.95
CA ILE A 182 11.48 21.84 -8.41
C ILE A 182 10.09 22.13 -8.97
N ASP A 183 9.96 23.05 -9.93
CA ASP A 183 8.69 23.31 -10.62
C ASP A 183 8.53 22.32 -11.78
N PHE A 184 7.45 21.54 -11.75
CA PHE A 184 7.11 20.55 -12.77
C PHE A 184 5.59 20.32 -12.79
N SER A 185 5.12 19.56 -13.77
CA SER A 185 3.72 19.13 -13.86
C SER A 185 3.61 17.65 -14.18
N VAL A 186 2.48 17.04 -13.82
CA VAL A 186 2.21 15.62 -14.02
C VAL A 186 0.95 15.43 -14.86
N TYR A 187 1.05 14.67 -15.93
CA TYR A 187 -0.07 14.05 -16.61
C TYR A 187 -0.36 12.70 -15.97
N ALA A 188 -1.57 12.50 -15.48
CA ALA A 188 -2.02 11.22 -14.95
C ALA A 188 -2.99 10.59 -15.95
N ASP A 189 -2.66 9.41 -16.45
CA ASP A 189 -3.57 8.59 -17.24
C ASP A 189 -4.73 8.10 -16.37
N GLU A 190 -5.98 8.13 -16.86
CA GLU A 190 -7.15 7.73 -16.07
C GLU A 190 -7.06 6.28 -15.54
N THR A 191 -6.40 5.40 -16.29
CA THR A 191 -6.13 3.99 -16.01
C THR A 191 -7.41 3.13 -15.96
N ARG A 192 -7.99 2.85 -17.12
CA ARG A 192 -9.13 1.93 -17.25
C ARG A 192 -8.75 0.48 -16.85
N PRO A 193 -9.73 -0.33 -16.41
CA PRO A 193 -11.14 0.00 -16.21
C PRO A 193 -11.48 0.56 -14.81
N LEU A 194 -10.55 0.48 -13.84
CA LEU A 194 -10.82 0.80 -12.44
C LEU A 194 -10.53 2.26 -12.06
N LEU A 195 -10.02 3.04 -13.01
CA LEU A 195 -9.82 4.48 -12.92
C LEU A 195 -8.86 4.92 -11.80
N GLN A 196 -7.77 4.18 -11.61
CA GLN A 196 -6.79 4.44 -10.56
C GLN A 196 -6.18 5.83 -10.68
N GLY A 197 -5.75 6.20 -11.88
CA GLY A 197 -5.10 7.49 -12.06
C GLY A 197 -6.08 8.63 -11.88
N ALA A 198 -7.31 8.48 -12.37
CA ALA A 198 -8.38 9.47 -12.18
C ALA A 198 -8.83 9.61 -10.72
N ARG A 199 -9.03 8.49 -10.02
CA ARG A 199 -9.64 8.48 -8.68
C ARG A 199 -8.64 8.64 -7.54
N LEU A 200 -7.41 8.15 -7.72
CA LEU A 200 -6.42 8.05 -6.65
C LEU A 200 -5.22 8.96 -6.93
N THR A 201 -4.55 8.81 -8.08
CA THR A 201 -3.34 9.58 -8.41
C THR A 201 -3.63 11.07 -8.55
N ALA A 202 -4.63 11.44 -9.35
CA ALA A 202 -5.01 12.84 -9.52
C ALA A 202 -5.48 13.46 -8.19
N PHE A 203 -6.14 12.68 -7.34
CA PHE A 203 -6.54 13.09 -6.01
C PHE A 203 -5.32 13.35 -5.10
N GLU A 204 -4.43 12.38 -4.89
CA GLU A 204 -3.31 12.53 -3.96
C GLU A 204 -2.25 13.53 -4.44
N LEU A 205 -2.04 13.68 -5.75
CA LEU A 205 -1.14 14.69 -6.30
C LEU A 205 -1.72 16.10 -6.14
N LYS A 206 -3.02 16.27 -6.34
CA LYS A 206 -3.72 17.55 -6.10
C LYS A 206 -3.68 17.94 -4.64
N GLU A 207 -3.97 17.00 -3.72
CA GLU A 207 -3.89 17.24 -2.27
C GLU A 207 -2.47 17.62 -1.83
N ALA A 208 -1.44 17.09 -2.50
CA ALA A 208 -0.04 17.47 -2.26
C ALA A 208 0.37 18.82 -2.88
N GLY A 209 -0.48 19.43 -3.72
CA GLY A 209 -0.16 20.69 -4.41
C GLY A 209 0.64 20.53 -5.71
N ILE A 210 0.73 19.32 -6.28
CA ILE A 210 1.41 19.07 -7.55
C ILE A 210 0.48 19.44 -8.71
N LYS A 211 0.97 20.24 -9.65
CA LYS A 211 0.25 20.62 -10.88
C LYS A 211 -0.07 19.37 -11.70
N THR A 212 -1.34 18.95 -11.70
CA THR A 212 -1.77 17.67 -12.27
C THR A 212 -2.83 17.86 -13.34
N THR A 213 -2.66 17.20 -14.48
CA THR A 213 -3.66 17.11 -15.56
C THR A 213 -4.08 15.67 -15.74
N LEU A 214 -5.38 15.38 -15.60
CA LEU A 214 -5.96 14.08 -15.89
C LEU A 214 -6.20 13.93 -17.39
N ILE A 215 -5.83 12.79 -17.96
CA ILE A 215 -6.03 12.47 -19.38
C ILE A 215 -6.62 11.06 -19.55
N CYS A 216 -7.31 10.81 -20.66
CA CYS A 216 -7.70 9.44 -21.01
C CYS A 216 -6.47 8.65 -21.47
N ASP A 217 -6.48 7.33 -21.25
CA ASP A 217 -5.33 6.45 -21.57
C ASP A 217 -4.89 6.56 -23.04
N ASN A 218 -5.84 6.76 -23.96
CA ASN A 218 -5.58 6.89 -25.39
C ASN A 218 -4.98 8.26 -25.81
N MET A 219 -4.90 9.24 -24.91
CA MET A 219 -4.30 10.55 -25.18
C MET A 219 -2.79 10.55 -25.01
N ALA A 220 -2.22 9.61 -24.24
CA ALA A 220 -0.80 9.56 -23.91
C ALA A 220 0.09 9.60 -25.17
N GLY A 221 -0.19 8.74 -26.15
CA GLY A 221 0.58 8.70 -27.41
C GLY A 221 0.49 9.99 -28.23
N PHE A 222 -0.67 10.65 -28.23
CA PHE A 222 -0.85 11.93 -28.92
C PHE A 222 -0.07 13.05 -28.26
N LEU A 223 -0.05 13.10 -26.92
CA LEU A 223 0.73 14.08 -26.15
C LEU A 223 2.24 13.86 -26.30
N MET A 224 2.69 12.60 -26.27
CA MET A 224 4.09 12.25 -26.54
C MET A 224 4.50 12.71 -27.95
N LYS A 225 3.66 12.47 -28.97
CA LYS A 225 3.92 12.94 -30.35
C LYS A 225 4.02 14.46 -30.45
N GLN A 226 3.29 15.20 -29.63
CA GLN A 226 3.36 16.67 -29.56
C GLN A 226 4.56 17.19 -28.77
N GLY A 227 5.42 16.31 -28.23
CA GLY A 227 6.52 16.72 -27.35
C GLY A 227 6.03 17.35 -26.04
N LYS A 228 4.86 16.94 -25.55
CA LYS A 228 4.27 17.43 -24.29
C LYS A 228 4.68 16.63 -23.05
N ILE A 229 5.34 15.49 -23.23
CA ILE A 229 5.81 14.63 -22.15
C ILE A 229 7.34 14.57 -22.22
N ASP A 230 7.99 14.92 -21.11
CA ASP A 230 9.45 14.94 -21.00
C ASP A 230 10.00 13.67 -20.34
N ILE A 231 9.21 13.03 -19.47
CA ILE A 231 9.57 11.80 -18.77
C ILE A 231 8.32 10.96 -18.43
N VAL A 232 8.47 9.65 -18.39
CA VAL A 232 7.46 8.71 -17.91
C VAL A 232 8.00 7.97 -16.69
N ILE A 233 7.23 7.92 -15.59
CA ILE A 233 7.58 7.17 -14.37
C ILE A 233 6.36 6.36 -13.92
N THR A 234 6.52 5.05 -13.73
CA THR A 234 5.46 4.09 -13.38
C THR A 234 5.93 3.04 -12.40
#